data_AF-A0A497DMK7-F1
#
_entry.id   AF-A0A497DMK7-F1
#
_cell.length_a   1.000
_cell.length_b   1.000
_cell.length_c   1.000
_cell.angle_alpha   90.00
_cell.angle_beta   90.00
_cell.angle_gamma   90.00
#
_symmetry.space_group_name_H-M   'P 1'
#
loop_
_entity.id
_entity.type
_entity.pdbx_description
1 polymer ?
#
loop_
_entity_poly.entity_id
_entity_poly.type
_entity_poly.pdbx_seq_one_letter_code
_entity_poly.pdbx_strand_id
1 'polypeptide(L)' 'SENIELGATAIIANPEVEDLEGGDYHLTSSSPARDSGADEGHYDMDLDGNPIVGTRDIGAFEYQSE' A
#
# COMPACT_ATOMS: atom_id res chain seq x y z
N SER A 1 -27.89 -8.33 9.83
CA SER A 1 -26.42 -8.32 9.78
C SER A 1 -26.07 -8.37 8.31
N GLU A 2 -25.46 -7.32 7.76
CA GLU A 2 -24.91 -7.41 6.41
C GLU A 2 -23.75 -8.42 6.47
N ASN A 3 -23.87 -9.52 5.73
CA ASN A 3 -22.74 -10.43 5.53
C ASN A 3 -21.74 -9.69 4.64
N ILE A 4 -20.79 -8.99 5.25
CA ILE A 4 -19.64 -8.41 4.55
C ILE A 4 -18.68 -9.58 4.30
N GLU A 5 -18.94 -10.36 3.27
CA GLU A 5 -17.93 -11.29 2.76
C GLU A 5 -16.80 -10.44 2.17
N LEU A 6 -15.65 -10.47 2.84
CA LEU A 6 -14.46 -9.81 2.33
C LEU A 6 -14.04 -10.46 1.02
N GLY A 7 -13.42 -9.68 0.13
CA GLY A 7 -12.72 -10.27 -1.00
C GLY A 7 -11.68 -11.28 -0.52
N ALA A 8 -11.46 -12.35 -1.30
CA ALA A 8 -10.57 -13.46 -0.92
C ALA A 8 -9.13 -13.02 -0.57
N THR A 9 -8.70 -11.86 -1.05
CA THR A 9 -7.37 -11.27 -0.85
C THR A 9 -7.42 -9.99 -0.02
N ALA A 10 -8.53 -9.71 0.68
CA ALA A 10 -8.63 -8.52 1.52
C ALA A 10 -7.65 -8.57 2.69
N ILE A 11 -7.00 -7.45 2.95
CA ILE A 11 -6.10 -7.26 4.09
C ILE A 11 -6.78 -6.31 5.08
N ILE A 12 -6.94 -6.74 6.33
CA ILE A 12 -7.41 -5.89 7.45
C ILE A 12 -6.27 -5.79 8.46
N ALA A 13 -5.44 -4.77 8.28
CA ALA A 13 -4.31 -4.49 9.15
C ALA A 13 -4.04 -2.98 9.22
N ASN A 14 -3.27 -2.54 10.21
CA ASN A 14 -2.72 -1.19 10.23
C ASN A 14 -1.67 -1.08 9.10
N PRO A 15 -1.75 -0.11 8.18
CA PRO A 15 -0.75 0.05 7.12
C PRO A 15 0.63 0.47 7.62
N GLU A 16 0.80 0.85 8.90
CA GLU A 16 2.11 1.25 9.48
C GLU A 16 2.84 2.29 8.62
N VAL A 17 2.30 3.52 8.62
CA VAL A 17 2.88 4.68 7.93
C VAL A 17 3.83 5.48 8.81
N GLU A 18 4.70 6.29 8.21
CA GLU A 18 5.74 7.06 8.90
C GLU A 18 5.19 8.10 9.90
N ASP A 19 4.20 8.92 9.50
CA ASP A 19 3.55 9.90 10.39
C ASP A 19 2.08 10.15 10.02
N LEU A 20 1.19 9.37 10.62
CA LEU A 20 -0.25 9.49 10.39
C LEU A 20 -0.82 10.85 10.82
N GLU A 21 -0.31 11.46 11.90
CA GLU A 21 -0.82 12.72 12.43
C GLU A 21 -0.27 13.92 11.64
N GLY A 22 0.97 13.83 11.16
CA GLY A 22 1.63 14.81 10.30
C GLY A 22 1.21 14.72 8.83
N GLY A 23 0.53 13.64 8.42
CA GLY A 23 0.09 13.43 7.04
C GLY A 23 1.15 12.82 6.13
N ASP A 24 2.19 12.23 6.71
CA ASP A 24 3.16 11.40 5.99
C ASP A 24 2.64 9.96 5.92
N TYR A 25 2.04 9.63 4.79
CA TYR A 25 1.43 8.32 4.54
C TYR A 25 2.38 7.36 3.81
N HIS A 26 3.68 7.67 3.74
CA HIS A 26 4.67 6.70 3.27
C HIS A 26 4.66 5.47 4.17
N LEU A 27 4.78 4.30 3.55
CA LEU A 27 4.83 3.03 4.28
C LEU A 27 6.15 2.92 5.03
N THR A 28 6.11 2.35 6.23
CA THR A 28 7.33 1.93 6.91
C THR A 28 7.84 0.61 6.35
N SER A 29 9.10 0.27 6.68
CA SER A 29 9.71 -1.01 6.26
C SER A 29 8.97 -2.26 6.76
N SER A 30 8.15 -2.20 7.81
CA SER A 30 7.40 -3.35 8.34
C SER A 30 5.95 -3.43 7.85
N SER A 31 5.52 -2.48 7.02
CA SER A 31 4.13 -2.33 6.62
C SER A 31 3.55 -3.59 5.96
N PRO A 32 2.35 -4.04 6.36
CA PRO A 32 1.64 -5.15 5.70
C PRO A 32 1.03 -4.75 4.35
N ALA A 33 1.10 -3.46 3.98
CA ALA A 33 0.67 -2.98 2.67
C ALA A 33 1.75 -3.21 1.59
N ARG A 34 2.99 -3.50 2.01
CA ARG A 34 4.11 -3.74 1.09
C ARG A 34 3.93 -5.02 0.30
N ASP A 35 4.26 -4.99 -0.99
CA ASP A 35 4.26 -6.12 -1.91
C ASP A 35 2.94 -6.92 -1.90
N SER A 36 1.82 -6.26 -1.62
CA SER A 36 0.52 -6.90 -1.34
C SER A 36 -0.62 -6.37 -2.20
N GLY A 37 -0.34 -5.43 -3.09
CA GLY A 37 -1.27 -4.88 -4.05
C GLY A 37 -1.53 -5.83 -5.22
N ALA A 38 -2.52 -5.44 -6.04
CA ALA A 38 -2.80 -6.17 -7.26
C ALA A 38 -1.77 -5.85 -8.36
N ASP A 39 -1.43 -6.85 -9.17
CA ASP A 39 -0.61 -6.69 -10.39
C ASP A 39 -1.29 -5.78 -11.42
N GLU A 40 -2.62 -5.70 -11.38
CA GLU A 40 -3.42 -4.83 -12.24
C GLU A 40 -3.50 -3.40 -11.68
N GLY A 41 -3.18 -2.40 -12.50
CA GLY A 41 -3.27 -0.99 -12.15
C GLY A 41 -2.66 -0.10 -13.23
N HIS A 42 -3.19 1.11 -13.38
CA HIS A 42 -3.00 1.94 -14.57
C HIS A 42 -1.77 2.85 -14.56
N TYR A 43 -1.01 2.90 -13.45
CA TYR A 43 0.08 3.85 -13.27
C TYR A 43 1.41 3.12 -13.02
N ASP A 44 2.44 3.56 -13.72
CA ASP A 44 3.82 3.07 -13.57
C ASP A 44 4.58 3.78 -12.44
N MET A 45 3.99 4.84 -11.87
CA MET A 45 4.58 5.63 -10.80
C MET A 45 3.57 5.85 -9.66
N ASP A 46 4.11 5.98 -8.45
CA ASP A 46 3.36 6.34 -7.25
C ASP A 46 3.07 7.86 -7.19
N LEU A 47 2.48 8.33 -6.08
CA LEU A 47 2.11 9.73 -5.91
C LEU A 47 3.31 10.70 -5.84
N ASP A 48 4.48 10.20 -5.44
CA ASP A 48 5.74 10.95 -5.38
C ASP A 48 6.51 10.90 -6.70
N GLY A 49 6.03 10.11 -7.67
CA GLY A 49 6.69 9.91 -8.96
C GLY A 49 7.78 8.85 -8.91
N ASN A 50 7.84 8.03 -7.87
CA ASN A 50 8.71 6.87 -7.82
C ASN A 50 8.15 5.75 -8.70
N PRO A 51 8.99 4.98 -9.41
CA PRO A 51 8.52 3.82 -10.15
C PRO A 51 7.98 2.75 -9.20
N ILE A 52 6.95 2.02 -9.65
CA ILE A 52 6.52 0.78 -9.00
C ILE A 52 7.58 -0.30 -9.22
N VAL A 53 8.00 -1.01 -8.17
CA VAL A 53 9.10 -1.99 -8.24
C VAL A 53 8.63 -3.34 -7.69
N GLY A 54 8.48 -4.33 -8.58
CA GLY A 54 8.04 -5.67 -8.18
C GLY A 54 6.53 -5.75 -8.01
N THR A 55 6.06 -6.32 -6.90
CA THR A 55 4.64 -6.36 -6.58
C THR A 55 4.26 -5.01 -5.97
N ARG A 56 3.23 -4.37 -6.52
CA ARG A 56 2.80 -3.05 -6.07
C ARG A 56 2.42 -3.04 -4.60
N ASP A 57 2.69 -1.94 -3.91
CA ASP A 57 2.18 -1.71 -2.57
C ASP A 57 0.69 -1.31 -2.58
N ILE A 58 -0.03 -1.60 -1.49
CA ILE A 58 -1.40 -1.12 -1.29
C ILE A 58 -1.36 0.34 -0.84
N GLY A 59 -1.81 1.24 -1.70
CA GLY A 59 -1.94 2.65 -1.36
C GLY A 59 -1.54 3.57 -2.50
N ALA A 60 -1.18 4.80 -2.16
CA ALA A 60 -0.75 5.82 -3.12
C ALA A 60 0.78 5.92 -3.23
N PHE A 61 1.52 5.30 -2.30
CA PHE A 61 2.98 5.40 -2.19
C PHE A 61 3.59 4.00 -2.32
N GLU A 62 4.68 3.90 -3.05
CA GLU A 62 5.50 2.70 -3.14
C GLU A 62 6.68 2.84 -2.17
N TYR A 63 6.90 1.85 -1.31
CA TYR A 63 8.03 1.82 -0.42
C TYR A 63 9.34 1.76 -1.21
N GLN A 64 10.14 2.82 -1.14
CA GLN A 64 11.49 2.83 -1.68
C GLN A 64 12.45 2.34 -0.60
N SER A 65 13.09 1.18 -0.80
CA SER A 65 14.27 0.86 -0.02
C SER A 65 15.42 1.75 -0.50
N GLU A 66 15.93 2.63 0.38
CA GLU A 66 17.20 3.36 0.17
C GLU A 66 18.33 2.43 -0.30
#